data_AF-A0A6C0CTK5-F1
#
_entry.id   AF-A0A6C0CTK5-F1
#
_cell.length_a   1.000
_cell.length_b   1.000
_cell.length_c   1.000
_cell.angle_alpha   90.00
_cell.angle_beta   90.00
_cell.angle_gamma   90.00
#
_symmetry.space_group_name_H-M   'P 1'
#
loop_
_entity.id
_entity.type
_entity.pdbx_description
1 polymer ?
#
loop_
_entity_poly.entity_id
_entity_poly.type
_entity_poly.pdbx_seq_one_letter_code
_entity_poly.pdbx_strand_id
1 'polypeptide(L)'
;MTHKLLFLFGGIFFITLVLSYYKETYTNQDIIQILDISYVKAFLLKDTDHYVKNMSSADLYARHANNHKDYLKRISEDVTTIPLDKQSILMNSISQANDFFNNYSDSYIKLGEMNLIPWKLAFTKGYYENGLPHTRMDIIFLPQSILNESNYSITKTLIHEKVHLHQRKYKMRYQQKLQEENYKIIGKRINDYRIRSNPDVDEYIYYHPNNFIMIETYSTLTPKNIQDTQIVDIDVKYEHPYEEIAYQVAEKYSV
;
A
#
# COMPACT_ATOMS: atom_id res chain seq x y z
N MET A 1 5.03 33.76 52.46
CA MET A 1 4.90 33.92 50.98
C MET A 1 5.79 32.95 50.19
N THR A 2 6.83 32.39 50.81
CA THR A 2 7.82 31.47 50.21
C THR A 2 7.31 30.05 49.91
N HIS A 3 6.39 29.50 50.71
CA HIS A 3 5.88 28.13 50.49
C HIS A 3 4.98 27.97 49.26
N LYS A 4 4.27 29.03 48.83
CA LYS A 4 3.41 28.97 47.63
C LYS A 4 4.21 28.90 46.32
N LEU A 5 5.41 29.51 46.29
CA LEU A 5 6.29 29.44 45.12
C LEU A 5 6.86 28.03 44.93
N LEU A 6 7.22 27.34 46.02
CA LEU A 6 7.80 25.99 45.96
C LEU A 6 6.84 24.95 45.37
N PHE A 7 5.54 25.05 45.70
CA PHE A 7 4.50 24.18 45.14
C PHE A 7 4.26 24.42 43.65
N LEU A 8 4.39 25.67 43.18
CA LEU A 8 4.21 26.02 41.77
C LEU A 8 5.35 25.45 40.90
N PHE A 9 6.60 25.56 41.37
CA PHE A 9 7.77 24.98 40.69
C PHE A 9 7.75 23.45 40.71
N GLY A 10 7.34 22.83 41.83
CA GLY A 10 7.18 21.37 41.91
C GLY A 10 6.09 20.83 40.98
N GLY A 11 4.97 21.56 40.83
CA GLY A 11 3.90 21.21 39.90
C GLY A 11 4.31 21.30 38.43
N ILE A 12 5.02 22.37 38.04
CA ILE A 12 5.54 22.52 36.67
C ILE A 12 6.58 21.43 36.37
N PHE A 13 7.49 21.14 37.32
CA PHE A 13 8.48 20.08 37.16
C PHE A 13 7.82 18.70 37.00
N PHE A 14 6.80 18.40 37.79
CA PHE A 14 6.03 17.16 37.69
C PHE A 14 5.27 17.05 36.36
N ILE A 15 4.65 18.13 35.90
CA ILE A 15 3.98 18.16 34.58
C ILE A 15 5.00 17.95 33.46
N THR A 16 6.17 18.59 33.52
CA THR A 16 7.22 18.36 32.51
C THR A 16 7.76 16.93 32.54
N LEU A 17 7.88 16.31 33.72
CA LEU A 17 8.29 14.92 33.90
C LEU A 17 7.25 13.93 33.39
N VAL A 18 5.96 14.20 33.65
CA VAL A 18 4.85 13.42 33.13
C VAL A 18 4.75 13.57 31.61
N LEU A 19 4.89 14.78 31.06
CA LEU A 19 4.90 15.02 29.63
C LEU A 19 6.13 14.41 28.94
N SER A 20 7.32 14.46 29.56
CA SER A 20 8.51 13.79 29.03
C SER A 20 8.38 12.28 29.10
N TYR A 21 7.83 11.73 30.19
CA TYR A 21 7.53 10.31 30.32
C TYR A 21 6.49 9.84 29.29
N TYR A 22 5.43 10.63 29.04
CA TYR A 22 4.45 10.36 27.97
C TYR A 22 5.06 10.49 26.57
N LYS A 23 6.04 11.39 26.38
CA LYS A 23 6.76 11.55 25.11
C LYS A 23 7.74 10.38 24.86
N GLU A 24 8.29 9.79 25.92
CA GLU A 24 9.24 8.68 25.88
C GLU A 24 8.55 7.30 25.82
N THR A 25 7.32 7.18 26.32
CA THR A 25 6.47 5.97 26.21
C THR A 25 5.65 5.90 24.92
N TYR A 26 5.67 6.94 24.09
CA TYR A 26 5.34 6.86 22.65
C TYR A 26 6.58 6.52 21.80
N THR A 27 7.47 5.70 22.33
CA THR A 27 8.38 4.92 21.49
C THR A 27 7.52 3.95 20.69
N ASN A 28 7.09 4.37 19.49
CA ASN A 28 6.50 3.53 18.46
C ASN A 28 7.41 2.31 18.27
N GLN A 29 7.11 1.20 18.94
CA GLN A 29 7.58 -0.08 18.46
C GLN A 29 6.89 -0.29 17.12
N ASP A 30 7.68 -0.35 16.05
CA ASP A 30 7.19 -0.76 14.74
C ASP A 30 6.50 -2.12 14.90
N ILE A 31 5.16 -2.11 14.92
CA ILE A 31 4.39 -3.35 15.01
C ILE A 31 4.54 -4.03 13.65
N ILE A 32 5.45 -5.00 13.59
CA ILE A 32 5.64 -5.88 12.45
C ILE A 32 4.91 -7.20 12.71
N GLN A 33 3.93 -7.49 11.87
CA GLN A 33 3.13 -8.70 11.92
C GLN A 33 3.22 -9.45 10.59
N ILE A 34 3.84 -10.62 10.61
CA ILE A 34 3.72 -11.60 9.54
C ILE A 34 2.47 -12.42 9.82
N LEU A 35 1.50 -12.40 8.92
CA LEU A 35 0.19 -13.00 9.13
C LEU A 35 0.22 -14.53 8.96
N ASP A 36 -0.58 -15.21 9.78
CA ASP A 36 -0.76 -16.66 9.68
C ASP A 36 -1.49 -17.06 8.39
N ILE A 37 -1.11 -18.20 7.81
CA ILE A 37 -1.70 -18.71 6.57
C ILE A 37 -3.22 -18.86 6.70
N SER A 38 -3.72 -19.38 7.81
CA SER A 38 -5.15 -19.63 8.02
C SER A 38 -5.93 -18.33 8.07
N TYR A 39 -5.36 -17.31 8.73
CA TYR A 39 -5.94 -15.97 8.76
C TYR A 39 -6.03 -15.36 7.36
N VAL A 40 -4.94 -15.38 6.59
CA VAL A 40 -4.89 -14.81 5.24
C VAL A 40 -5.85 -15.54 4.30
N LYS A 41 -5.92 -16.87 4.36
CA LYS A 41 -6.89 -17.66 3.60
C LYS A 41 -8.33 -17.26 3.92
N ALA A 42 -8.66 -17.14 5.20
CA ALA A 42 -10.00 -16.73 5.62
C ALA A 42 -10.32 -15.30 5.17
N PHE A 43 -9.36 -14.37 5.28
CA PHE A 43 -9.50 -13.00 4.77
C PHE A 43 -9.83 -12.98 3.27
N LEU A 44 -9.02 -13.67 2.45
CA LEU A 44 -9.21 -13.72 1.00
C LEU A 44 -10.58 -14.31 0.66
N LEU A 45 -10.92 -15.47 1.20
CA LEU A 45 -12.21 -16.14 0.93
C LEU A 45 -13.43 -15.30 1.34
N LYS A 46 -13.29 -14.43 2.35
CA LYS A 46 -14.36 -13.55 2.82
C LYS A 46 -14.55 -12.32 1.92
N ASP A 47 -13.50 -11.87 1.24
CA ASP A 47 -13.52 -10.74 0.28
C ASP A 47 -14.26 -9.51 0.83
N THR A 48 -13.93 -9.10 2.07
CA THR A 48 -14.69 -8.07 2.80
C THR A 48 -14.60 -6.67 2.19
N ASP A 49 -13.51 -6.39 1.49
CA ASP A 49 -13.30 -5.17 0.71
C ASP A 49 -13.95 -5.24 -0.68
N HIS A 50 -14.57 -6.37 -1.02
CA HIS A 50 -15.23 -6.65 -2.29
C HIS A 50 -14.33 -6.49 -3.52
N TYR A 51 -13.01 -6.58 -3.35
CA TYR A 51 -12.07 -6.43 -4.45
C TYR A 51 -12.34 -7.46 -5.55
N VAL A 52 -12.37 -8.74 -5.20
CA VAL A 52 -12.63 -9.79 -6.19
C VAL A 52 -14.07 -9.70 -6.67
N LYS A 53 -15.05 -9.54 -5.78
CA LYS A 53 -16.47 -9.44 -6.14
C LYS A 53 -16.75 -8.38 -7.22
N ASN A 54 -15.99 -7.29 -7.24
CA ASN A 54 -16.17 -6.19 -8.19
C ASN A 54 -15.40 -6.36 -9.50
N MET A 55 -14.58 -7.41 -9.64
CA MET A 55 -13.84 -7.69 -10.88
C MET A 55 -14.78 -7.93 -12.07
N SER A 56 -14.41 -7.38 -13.21
CA SER A 56 -15.09 -7.63 -14.49
C SER A 56 -14.84 -9.05 -15.01
N SER A 57 -15.55 -9.43 -16.07
CA SER A 57 -15.24 -10.68 -16.79
C SER A 57 -13.84 -10.66 -17.43
N ALA A 58 -13.38 -9.51 -17.90
CA ALA A 58 -12.03 -9.36 -18.46
C ALA A 58 -10.96 -9.55 -17.38
N ASP A 59 -11.18 -9.01 -16.18
CA ASP A 59 -10.30 -9.22 -15.02
C ASP A 59 -10.16 -10.69 -14.65
N LEU A 60 -11.28 -11.41 -14.58
CA LEU A 60 -11.29 -12.84 -14.26
C LEU A 60 -10.56 -13.64 -15.34
N TYR A 61 -10.77 -13.30 -16.61
CA TYR A 61 -10.07 -13.93 -17.73
C TYR A 61 -8.56 -13.66 -17.65
N ALA A 62 -8.15 -12.42 -17.39
CA ALA A 62 -6.75 -12.02 -17.21
C ALA A 62 -6.05 -12.78 -16.07
N ARG A 63 -6.81 -13.19 -15.05
CA ARG A 63 -6.34 -13.95 -13.89
C ARG A 63 -6.52 -15.46 -14.05
N HIS A 64 -6.91 -15.91 -15.25
CA HIS A 64 -7.17 -17.30 -15.59
C HIS A 64 -8.20 -17.99 -14.67
N ALA A 65 -9.21 -17.25 -14.23
CA ALA A 65 -10.27 -17.71 -13.35
C ALA A 65 -11.61 -17.79 -14.09
N ASN A 66 -12.36 -18.85 -13.85
CA ASN A 66 -13.65 -19.07 -14.51
C ASN A 66 -14.75 -18.15 -13.96
N ASN A 67 -14.64 -17.76 -12.69
CA ASN A 67 -15.57 -16.89 -11.97
C ASN A 67 -14.90 -16.40 -10.68
N HIS A 68 -15.55 -15.49 -9.98
CA HIS A 68 -15.05 -14.92 -8.72
C HIS A 68 -14.73 -15.97 -7.65
N LYS A 69 -15.57 -17.00 -7.50
CA LYS A 69 -15.36 -18.06 -6.50
C LYS A 69 -14.14 -18.92 -6.84
N ASP A 70 -13.92 -19.23 -8.11
CA ASP A 70 -12.71 -19.91 -8.59
C ASP A 70 -11.47 -19.08 -8.28
N TYR A 71 -11.49 -17.77 -8.59
CA TYR A 71 -10.34 -16.90 -8.28
C TYR A 71 -10.04 -16.85 -6.78
N LEU A 72 -11.05 -16.60 -5.94
CA LEU A 72 -10.93 -16.58 -4.49
C LEU A 72 -10.32 -17.86 -3.93
N LYS A 73 -10.76 -19.03 -4.44
CA LYS A 73 -10.20 -20.31 -4.05
C LYS A 73 -8.71 -20.38 -4.40
N ARG A 74 -8.35 -20.08 -5.64
CA ARG A 74 -6.96 -20.18 -6.11
C ARG A 74 -6.01 -19.24 -5.37
N ILE A 75 -6.38 -17.98 -5.17
CA ILE A 75 -5.53 -17.03 -4.43
C ILE A 75 -5.42 -17.41 -2.95
N SER A 76 -6.44 -18.04 -2.36
CA SER A 76 -6.35 -18.59 -1.01
C SER A 76 -5.37 -19.77 -0.94
N GLU A 77 -5.34 -20.63 -1.97
CA GLU A 77 -4.40 -21.76 -2.07
C GLU A 77 -2.96 -21.32 -2.40
N ASP A 78 -2.80 -20.10 -2.92
CA ASP A 78 -1.52 -19.46 -3.22
C ASP A 78 -0.79 -18.92 -1.98
N VAL A 79 -1.49 -18.77 -0.85
CA VAL A 79 -0.90 -18.29 0.41
C VAL A 79 0.18 -19.23 0.92
N THR A 80 1.29 -18.67 1.40
CA THR A 80 2.46 -19.39 1.92
C THR A 80 3.11 -18.64 3.08
N THR A 81 4.12 -19.25 3.73
CA THR A 81 4.94 -18.60 4.76
C THR A 81 6.19 -17.95 4.14
N ILE A 82 6.86 -17.08 4.89
CA ILE A 82 8.21 -16.63 4.55
C ILE A 82 9.23 -17.78 4.76
N PRO A 83 10.17 -18.02 3.82
CA PRO A 83 11.30 -18.91 4.06
C PRO A 83 12.17 -18.43 5.23
N LEU A 84 12.57 -19.34 6.12
CA LEU A 84 13.31 -19.01 7.35
C LEU A 84 14.62 -18.24 7.08
N ASP A 85 15.33 -18.62 6.03
CA ASP A 85 16.60 -18.03 5.58
C ASP A 85 16.43 -16.61 4.99
N LYS A 86 15.20 -16.22 4.65
CA LYS A 86 14.88 -14.91 4.06
C LYS A 86 14.32 -13.90 5.07
N GLN A 87 14.05 -14.32 6.31
CA GLN A 87 13.46 -13.44 7.32
C GLN A 87 14.37 -12.24 7.66
N SER A 88 15.68 -12.46 7.79
CA SER A 88 16.63 -11.40 8.10
C SER A 88 16.69 -10.32 7.01
N ILE A 89 16.65 -10.74 5.74
CA ILE A 89 16.62 -9.84 4.58
C ILE A 89 15.37 -8.96 4.65
N LEU A 90 14.19 -9.56 4.85
CA LEU A 90 12.95 -8.80 4.98
C LEU A 90 13.00 -7.81 6.14
N MET A 91 13.43 -8.24 7.33
CA MET A 91 13.48 -7.36 8.51
C MET A 91 14.45 -6.20 8.30
N ASN A 92 15.60 -6.44 7.67
CA ASN A 92 16.53 -5.38 7.28
C ASN A 92 15.89 -4.41 6.28
N SER A 93 15.16 -4.93 5.27
CA SER A 93 14.48 -4.08 4.29
C SER A 93 13.40 -3.21 4.93
N ILE A 94 12.63 -3.75 5.89
CA ILE A 94 11.62 -3.03 6.68
C ILE A 94 12.27 -1.94 7.53
N SER A 95 13.38 -2.26 8.21
CA SER A 95 14.14 -1.27 9.01
C SER A 95 14.56 -0.09 8.14
N GLN A 96 15.11 -0.36 6.96
CA GLN A 96 15.53 0.70 6.04
C GLN A 96 14.35 1.52 5.49
N ALA A 97 13.20 0.89 5.24
CA ALA A 97 11.98 1.60 4.89
C ALA A 97 11.51 2.52 6.03
N ASN A 98 11.57 2.07 7.28
CA ASN A 98 11.24 2.88 8.44
C ASN A 98 12.23 4.05 8.61
N ASP A 99 13.54 3.82 8.45
CA ASP A 99 14.56 4.87 8.52
C ASP A 99 14.34 5.95 7.45
N PHE A 100 13.96 5.55 6.24
CA PHE A 100 13.54 6.48 5.19
C PHE A 100 12.33 7.30 5.65
N PHE A 101 11.26 6.65 6.10
CA PHE A 101 10.04 7.34 6.52
C PHE A 101 10.16 8.20 7.77
N ASN A 102 11.12 7.90 8.65
CA ASN A 102 11.44 8.71 9.83
C ASN A 102 11.94 10.11 9.45
N ASN A 103 12.50 10.27 8.26
CA ASN A 103 13.06 11.51 7.77
C ASN A 103 12.33 12.05 6.53
N TYR A 104 11.34 11.30 6.02
CA TYR A 104 10.58 11.66 4.83
C TYR A 104 9.34 12.49 5.17
N SER A 105 9.12 13.55 4.40
CA SER A 105 7.83 14.24 4.32
C SER A 105 7.70 14.96 2.99
N ASP A 106 6.47 15.18 2.55
CA ASP A 106 6.13 16.00 1.38
C ASP A 106 4.73 16.62 1.52
N SER A 107 4.15 17.08 0.41
CA SER A 107 2.79 17.65 0.38
C SER A 107 1.68 16.65 0.73
N TYR A 108 1.93 15.34 0.59
CA TYR A 108 0.98 14.25 0.81
C TYR A 108 1.16 13.57 2.17
N ILE A 109 2.41 13.32 2.56
CA ILE A 109 2.82 12.54 3.73
C ILE A 109 3.49 13.47 4.74
N LYS A 110 2.88 13.60 5.93
CA LYS A 110 3.50 14.38 7.01
C LYS A 110 4.48 13.53 7.79
N LEU A 111 5.51 14.18 8.32
CA LEU A 111 6.54 13.55 9.12
C LEU A 111 5.92 12.73 10.27
N GLY A 112 6.33 11.45 10.38
CA GLY A 112 5.89 10.53 11.42
C GLY A 112 4.56 9.82 11.17
N GLU A 113 3.76 10.19 10.16
CA GLU A 113 2.46 9.53 9.90
C GLU A 113 2.61 8.08 9.43
N MET A 114 3.70 7.78 8.71
CA MET A 114 4.01 6.42 8.23
C MET A 114 4.30 5.45 9.38
N ASN A 115 4.81 5.95 10.52
CA ASN A 115 5.09 5.14 11.70
C ASN A 115 3.79 4.73 12.43
N LEU A 116 2.68 5.40 12.15
CA LEU A 116 1.35 5.06 12.67
C LEU A 116 0.64 3.98 11.84
N ILE A 117 1.30 3.44 10.82
CA ILE A 117 0.79 2.38 9.94
C ILE A 117 1.59 1.12 10.24
N PRO A 118 0.97 0.11 10.89
CA PRO A 118 1.66 -1.13 11.22
C PRO A 118 2.02 -1.91 9.96
N TRP A 119 3.10 -2.68 10.02
CA TRP A 119 3.44 -3.61 8.95
C TRP A 119 2.64 -4.90 9.13
N LYS A 120 1.67 -5.16 8.25
CA LYS A 120 0.98 -6.45 8.17
C LYS A 120 1.30 -7.09 6.83
N LEU A 121 2.05 -8.18 6.87
CA LEU A 121 2.60 -8.83 5.68
C LEU A 121 2.00 -10.21 5.50
N ALA A 122 1.56 -10.50 4.28
CA ALA A 122 1.14 -11.82 3.84
C ALA A 122 2.01 -12.28 2.66
N PHE A 123 2.32 -13.57 2.59
CA PHE A 123 3.16 -14.12 1.53
C PHE A 123 2.37 -15.02 0.58
N THR A 124 2.70 -14.95 -0.71
CA THR A 124 2.08 -15.74 -1.77
C THR A 124 3.15 -16.49 -2.58
N LYS A 125 2.77 -17.58 -3.25
CA LYS A 125 3.72 -18.33 -4.12
C LYS A 125 3.92 -17.62 -5.47
N GLY A 126 3.02 -16.70 -5.84
CA GLY A 126 3.16 -15.85 -7.02
C GLY A 126 2.05 -16.01 -8.06
N TYR A 127 0.97 -16.76 -7.77
CA TYR A 127 -0.21 -16.77 -8.62
C TYR A 127 -1.06 -15.50 -8.40
N TYR A 128 -1.20 -15.06 -7.16
CA TYR A 128 -2.06 -13.93 -6.83
C TYR A 128 -1.54 -12.63 -7.45
N GLU A 129 -2.39 -11.93 -8.22
CA GLU A 129 -2.03 -10.72 -9.00
C GLU A 129 -0.79 -10.94 -9.89
N ASN A 130 -0.66 -12.14 -10.47
CA ASN A 130 0.48 -12.53 -11.31
C ASN A 130 1.84 -12.33 -10.63
N GLY A 131 1.87 -12.47 -9.31
CA GLY A 131 3.09 -12.31 -8.51
C GLY A 131 3.55 -10.86 -8.40
N LEU A 132 2.66 -9.88 -8.59
CA LEU A 132 2.94 -8.49 -8.26
C LEU A 132 2.67 -8.23 -6.77
N PRO A 133 3.58 -7.55 -6.06
CA PRO A 133 3.28 -6.89 -4.79
C PRO A 133 2.07 -5.98 -4.93
N HIS A 134 1.23 -5.94 -3.90
CA HIS A 134 0.04 -5.11 -3.85
C HIS A 134 -0.51 -5.04 -2.42
N THR A 135 -1.47 -4.16 -2.17
CA THR A 135 -2.16 -4.10 -0.87
C THR A 135 -3.65 -4.37 -0.97
N ARG A 136 -4.20 -4.96 0.10
CA ARG A 136 -5.66 -4.99 0.34
C ARG A 136 -5.95 -4.70 1.79
N MET A 137 -6.89 -3.78 2.02
CA MET A 137 -7.19 -3.24 3.35
C MET A 137 -5.92 -2.68 4.00
N ASP A 138 -5.44 -3.28 5.09
CA ASP A 138 -4.22 -2.89 5.78
C ASP A 138 -3.11 -3.94 5.67
N ILE A 139 -3.20 -4.84 4.68
CA ILE A 139 -2.29 -5.96 4.46
C ILE A 139 -1.51 -5.73 3.16
N ILE A 140 -0.19 -5.88 3.22
CA ILE A 140 0.70 -5.94 2.06
C ILE A 140 0.90 -7.41 1.69
N PHE A 141 0.61 -7.75 0.43
CA PHE A 141 0.82 -9.08 -0.13
C PHE A 141 2.12 -9.09 -0.92
N LEU A 142 3.03 -9.98 -0.56
CA LEU A 142 4.34 -10.12 -1.21
C LEU A 142 4.49 -11.53 -1.81
N PRO A 143 4.87 -11.66 -3.10
CA PRO A 143 5.26 -12.94 -3.65
C PRO A 143 6.60 -13.38 -3.02
N GLN A 144 6.79 -14.67 -2.75
CA GLN A 144 8.07 -15.17 -2.22
C GLN A 144 9.28 -14.83 -3.11
N SER A 145 9.07 -14.70 -4.43
CA SER A 145 10.11 -14.38 -5.40
C SER A 145 10.82 -13.05 -5.12
N ILE A 146 10.11 -12.07 -4.52
CA ILE A 146 10.71 -10.76 -4.20
C ILE A 146 11.88 -10.88 -3.23
N LEU A 147 11.89 -11.91 -2.38
CA LEU A 147 12.96 -12.16 -1.40
C LEU A 147 14.26 -12.67 -2.04
N ASN A 148 14.27 -12.85 -3.36
CA ASN A 148 15.48 -13.14 -4.14
C ASN A 148 16.08 -11.89 -4.78
N GLU A 149 15.41 -10.74 -4.67
CA GLU A 149 15.94 -9.48 -5.16
C GLU A 149 16.96 -8.88 -4.19
N SER A 150 17.60 -7.78 -4.63
CA SER A 150 18.48 -7.02 -3.77
C SER A 150 17.71 -6.42 -2.59
N ASN A 151 18.38 -6.24 -1.45
CA ASN A 151 17.77 -5.57 -0.30
C ASN A 151 17.25 -4.16 -0.67
N TYR A 152 17.97 -3.44 -1.54
CA TYR A 152 17.52 -2.15 -2.06
C TYR A 152 16.17 -2.25 -2.80
N SER A 153 16.03 -3.23 -3.70
CA SER A 153 14.80 -3.47 -4.46
C SER A 153 13.62 -3.85 -3.55
N ILE A 154 13.88 -4.70 -2.55
CA ILE A 154 12.87 -5.10 -1.56
C ILE A 154 12.42 -3.87 -0.75
N THR A 155 13.36 -3.07 -0.23
CA THR A 155 13.03 -1.84 0.51
C THR A 155 12.23 -0.86 -0.33
N LYS A 156 12.64 -0.64 -1.59
CA LYS A 156 11.91 0.25 -2.51
C LYS A 156 10.47 -0.22 -2.72
N THR A 157 10.28 -1.53 -2.88
CA THR A 157 8.95 -2.13 -3.00
C THR A 157 8.13 -1.97 -1.72
N LEU A 158 8.70 -2.25 -0.55
CA LEU A 158 8.03 -2.05 0.72
C LEU A 158 7.61 -0.60 0.96
N ILE A 159 8.43 0.37 0.53
CA ILE A 159 8.10 1.79 0.56
C ILE A 159 6.88 2.07 -0.32
N HIS A 160 6.88 1.58 -1.56
CA HIS A 160 5.76 1.71 -2.50
C HIS A 160 4.46 1.17 -1.89
N GLU A 161 4.47 -0.08 -1.42
CA GLU A 161 3.29 -0.71 -0.82
C GLU A 161 2.80 0.01 0.45
N LYS A 162 3.72 0.50 1.30
CA LYS A 162 3.33 1.22 2.52
C LYS A 162 2.71 2.59 2.19
N VAL A 163 3.10 3.23 1.09
CA VAL A 163 2.44 4.45 0.61
C VAL A 163 0.99 4.18 0.22
N HIS A 164 0.67 3.04 -0.40
CA HIS A 164 -0.73 2.66 -0.66
C HIS A 164 -1.58 2.52 0.61
N LEU A 165 -1.02 1.94 1.68
CA LEU A 165 -1.70 1.91 2.98
C LEU A 165 -1.96 3.32 3.53
N HIS A 166 -1.00 4.23 3.35
CA HIS A 166 -1.13 5.63 3.78
C HIS A 166 -2.18 6.37 2.96
N GLN A 167 -2.19 6.21 1.65
CA GLN A 167 -3.21 6.74 0.73
C GLN A 167 -4.61 6.30 1.17
N ARG A 168 -4.78 5.01 1.49
CA ARG A 168 -6.06 4.47 1.97
C ARG A 168 -6.48 5.08 3.31
N LYS A 169 -5.56 5.24 4.26
CA LYS A 169 -5.82 5.84 5.58
C LYS A 169 -6.17 7.33 5.50
N TYR A 170 -5.56 8.06 4.58
CA TYR A 170 -5.73 9.52 4.45
C TYR A 170 -6.39 9.93 3.12
N LYS A 171 -7.31 9.11 2.59
CA LYS A 171 -7.96 9.28 1.27
C LYS A 171 -8.41 10.71 0.99
N MET A 172 -9.11 11.35 1.92
CA MET A 172 -9.62 12.71 1.74
C MET A 172 -8.52 13.74 1.52
N ARG A 173 -7.36 13.59 2.17
CA ARG A 173 -6.23 14.49 1.99
C ARG A 173 -5.62 14.32 0.60
N TYR A 174 -5.43 13.08 0.15
CA TYR A 174 -4.93 12.81 -1.18
C TYR A 174 -5.85 13.39 -2.24
N GLN A 175 -7.16 13.19 -2.11
CA GLN A 175 -8.14 13.78 -3.03
C GLN A 175 -8.09 15.31 -3.07
N GLN A 176 -7.98 15.97 -1.91
CA GLN A 176 -7.80 17.42 -1.84
C GLN A 176 -6.51 17.87 -2.53
N LYS A 177 -5.39 17.18 -2.27
CA LYS A 177 -4.10 17.52 -2.89
C LYS A 177 -4.08 17.31 -4.39
N LEU A 178 -4.66 16.22 -4.89
CA LEU A 178 -4.82 15.99 -6.31
C LEU A 178 -5.61 17.13 -6.98
N GLN A 179 -6.69 17.63 -6.35
CA GLN A 179 -7.44 18.78 -6.86
C GLN A 179 -6.60 20.07 -6.87
N GLU A 180 -5.85 20.35 -5.79
CA GLU A 180 -4.93 21.49 -5.72
C GLU A 180 -3.84 21.43 -6.80
N GLU A 181 -3.39 20.22 -7.15
CA GLU A 181 -2.40 19.95 -8.19
C GLU A 181 -3.02 19.85 -9.60
N ASN A 182 -4.30 20.20 -9.76
CA ASN A 182 -5.07 20.26 -11.03
C ASN A 182 -5.39 18.91 -11.67
N TYR A 183 -5.32 17.80 -10.94
CA TYR A 183 -5.91 16.54 -11.39
C TYR A 183 -7.44 16.66 -11.41
N LYS A 184 -8.08 16.15 -12.46
CA LYS A 184 -9.53 16.23 -12.61
C LYS A 184 -10.14 14.84 -12.64
N ILE A 185 -11.15 14.60 -11.81
CA ILE A 185 -11.97 13.40 -11.92
C ILE A 185 -12.86 13.54 -13.15
N ILE A 186 -12.74 12.61 -14.10
CA ILE A 186 -13.51 12.61 -15.36
C ILE A 186 -14.52 11.46 -15.44
N GLY A 187 -14.50 10.54 -14.48
CA GLY A 187 -15.42 9.40 -14.46
C GLY A 187 -15.17 8.45 -13.31
N LYS A 188 -15.92 7.35 -13.30
CA LYS A 188 -15.74 6.21 -12.39
C LYS A 188 -15.32 4.98 -13.18
N ARG A 189 -14.43 4.17 -12.60
CA ARG A 189 -13.88 2.95 -13.20
C ARG A 189 -14.94 1.85 -13.44
N ILE A 190 -16.00 1.80 -12.62
CA ILE A 190 -17.04 0.76 -12.69
C ILE A 190 -17.84 0.73 -14.02
N ASN A 191 -17.70 1.76 -14.86
CA ASN A 191 -18.51 1.91 -16.07
C ASN A 191 -17.91 1.23 -17.32
N ASP A 192 -16.67 0.74 -17.29
CA ASP A 192 -16.05 0.04 -18.43
C ASP A 192 -15.43 -1.29 -17.99
N TYR A 193 -15.95 -2.38 -18.56
CA TYR A 193 -15.53 -3.76 -18.29
C TYR A 193 -14.11 -4.09 -18.73
N ARG A 194 -13.43 -3.21 -19.46
CA ARG A 194 -12.03 -3.38 -19.87
C ARG A 194 -11.05 -2.68 -18.94
N ILE A 195 -11.50 -1.82 -18.03
CA ILE A 195 -10.60 -1.17 -17.08
C ILE A 195 -10.04 -2.26 -16.15
N ARG A 196 -8.72 -2.33 -16.06
CA ARG A 196 -8.04 -3.29 -15.20
C ARG A 196 -8.41 -3.02 -13.73
N SER A 197 -8.75 -4.06 -12.98
CA SER A 197 -8.85 -3.96 -11.53
C SER A 197 -7.46 -3.95 -10.92
N ASN A 198 -7.21 -2.95 -10.07
CA ASN A 198 -6.01 -2.79 -9.24
C ASN A 198 -6.48 -2.50 -7.80
N PRO A 199 -6.03 -3.24 -6.76
CA PRO A 199 -6.50 -3.07 -5.39
C PRO A 199 -5.92 -1.84 -4.66
N ASP A 200 -4.92 -1.19 -5.24
CA ASP A 200 -4.18 -0.06 -4.68
C ASP A 200 -4.69 1.31 -5.13
N VAL A 201 -5.59 1.34 -6.11
CA VAL A 201 -6.18 2.57 -6.66
C VAL A 201 -7.61 2.82 -6.13
N ASP A 202 -8.15 4.00 -6.40
CA ASP A 202 -9.54 4.33 -6.04
C ASP A 202 -10.52 4.11 -7.20
N GLU A 203 -11.80 4.44 -6.97
CA GLU A 203 -12.87 4.20 -7.93
C GLU A 203 -12.93 5.19 -9.11
N TYR A 204 -12.08 6.20 -9.17
CA TYR A 204 -12.15 7.30 -10.14
C TYR A 204 -11.18 7.13 -11.31
N ILE A 205 -11.54 7.79 -12.41
CA ILE A 205 -10.66 8.01 -13.56
C ILE A 205 -10.20 9.46 -13.52
N TYR A 206 -8.90 9.69 -13.66
CA TYR A 206 -8.31 11.01 -13.56
C TYR A 206 -7.81 11.50 -14.93
N TYR A 207 -7.91 12.81 -15.15
CA TYR A 207 -7.19 13.52 -16.19
C TYR A 207 -5.99 14.21 -15.56
N HIS A 208 -4.80 13.84 -16.02
CA HIS A 208 -3.52 14.33 -15.52
C HIS A 208 -3.29 15.79 -15.95
N PRO A 209 -2.64 16.65 -15.13
CA PRO A 209 -2.34 18.04 -15.48
C PRO A 209 -1.59 18.23 -16.81
N ASN A 210 -0.79 17.25 -17.22
CA ASN A 210 -0.06 17.22 -18.50
C ASN A 210 -0.90 16.75 -19.70
N ASN A 211 -2.24 16.82 -19.62
CA ASN A 211 -3.17 16.56 -20.72
C ASN A 211 -3.26 15.11 -21.23
N PHE A 212 -3.27 14.13 -20.33
CA PHE A 212 -3.58 12.73 -20.66
C PHE A 212 -4.51 12.10 -19.64
N ILE A 213 -5.19 11.01 -20.03
CA ILE A 213 -6.08 10.25 -19.13
C ILE A 213 -5.25 9.21 -18.39
N MET A 214 -5.40 9.14 -17.07
CA MET A 214 -4.80 8.12 -16.22
C MET A 214 -5.76 6.95 -16.09
N ILE A 215 -5.52 5.93 -16.91
CA ILE A 215 -6.31 4.72 -16.94
C ILE A 215 -5.50 3.59 -17.57
N GLU A 216 -5.70 2.38 -17.07
CA GLU A 216 -5.17 1.17 -17.69
C GLU A 216 -6.32 0.26 -18.10
N THR A 217 -6.34 -0.13 -19.37
CA THR A 217 -7.39 -0.97 -19.94
C THR A 217 -6.80 -2.19 -20.61
N TYR A 218 -7.51 -3.31 -20.57
CA TYR A 218 -7.14 -4.50 -21.31
C TYR A 218 -7.21 -4.27 -22.82
N SER A 219 -6.26 -4.85 -23.54
CA SER A 219 -6.21 -4.81 -25.01
C SER A 219 -7.46 -5.43 -25.66
N THR A 220 -8.06 -6.41 -24.99
CA THR A 220 -9.24 -7.16 -25.44
C THR A 220 -10.12 -7.53 -24.25
N LEU A 221 -11.32 -8.08 -24.51
CA LEU A 221 -12.17 -8.65 -23.45
C LEU A 221 -11.67 -10.02 -22.93
N THR A 222 -10.66 -10.59 -23.60
CA THR A 222 -10.04 -11.88 -23.26
C THR A 222 -8.51 -11.71 -23.17
N PRO A 223 -8.01 -10.88 -22.25
CA PRO A 223 -6.58 -10.58 -22.10
C PRO A 223 -5.77 -11.82 -21.72
N LYS A 224 -4.56 -11.97 -22.24
CA LYS A 224 -3.70 -13.13 -21.94
C LYS A 224 -3.28 -13.21 -20.48
N ASN A 225 -3.09 -12.08 -19.82
CA ASN A 225 -2.77 -11.96 -18.40
C ASN A 225 -3.09 -10.53 -17.92
N ILE A 226 -2.85 -10.23 -16.65
CA ILE A 226 -3.16 -8.89 -16.09
C ILE A 226 -2.33 -7.75 -16.70
N GLN A 227 -1.22 -8.06 -17.36
CA GLN A 227 -0.31 -7.11 -18.03
C GLN A 227 -0.62 -6.99 -19.54
N ASP A 228 -1.62 -7.72 -20.06
CA ASP A 228 -2.09 -7.56 -21.45
C ASP A 228 -3.01 -6.34 -21.56
N THR A 229 -2.40 -5.19 -21.31
CA THR A 229 -3.05 -3.89 -21.25
C THR A 229 -2.56 -2.98 -22.37
N GLN A 230 -3.46 -2.11 -22.80
CA GLN A 230 -3.12 -0.92 -23.55
C GLN A 230 -3.01 0.20 -22.54
N ILE A 231 -1.78 0.55 -22.20
CA ILE A 231 -1.49 1.84 -21.59
C ILE A 231 -1.65 2.87 -22.71
N VAL A 232 -2.54 3.85 -22.51
CA VAL A 232 -2.58 5.01 -23.40
C VAL A 232 -1.31 5.82 -23.11
N ASP A 233 -0.25 5.50 -23.84
CA ASP A 233 0.93 6.30 -24.18
C ASP A 233 2.16 6.40 -23.26
N ILE A 234 2.21 6.04 -21.95
CA ILE A 234 3.34 6.58 -21.13
C ILE A 234 4.08 5.59 -20.18
N ASP A 235 3.45 4.93 -19.20
CA ASP A 235 4.12 4.07 -18.18
C ASP A 235 3.04 3.47 -17.25
N VAL A 236 3.28 2.33 -16.59
CA VAL A 236 2.36 1.69 -15.62
C VAL A 236 2.03 2.63 -14.46
N LYS A 237 2.98 3.46 -14.03
CA LYS A 237 2.74 4.46 -12.97
C LYS A 237 1.64 5.47 -13.31
N TYR A 238 1.31 5.63 -14.58
CA TYR A 238 0.25 6.54 -15.04
C TYR A 238 -1.13 5.87 -15.15
N GLU A 239 -1.29 4.63 -14.66
CA GLU A 239 -2.61 4.02 -14.48
C GLU A 239 -3.51 4.90 -13.60
N HIS A 240 -2.95 5.48 -12.54
CA HIS A 240 -3.70 6.21 -11.53
C HIS A 240 -2.77 7.13 -10.72
N PRO A 241 -3.24 8.30 -10.21
CA PRO A 241 -2.38 9.19 -9.42
C PRO A 241 -1.77 8.53 -8.17
N TYR A 242 -2.45 7.54 -7.59
CA TYR A 242 -1.93 6.81 -6.43
C TYR A 242 -0.72 5.95 -6.77
N GLU A 243 -0.71 5.30 -7.93
CA GLU A 243 0.45 4.57 -8.45
C GLU A 243 1.60 5.54 -8.69
N GLU A 244 1.32 6.64 -9.40
CA GLU A 244 2.32 7.68 -9.69
C GLU A 244 2.99 8.19 -8.41
N ILE A 245 2.21 8.56 -7.40
CA ILE A 245 2.74 9.05 -6.12
C ILE A 245 3.54 7.95 -5.40
N ALA A 246 3.06 6.70 -5.38
CA ALA A 246 3.76 5.60 -4.72
C ALA A 246 5.12 5.32 -5.37
N TYR A 247 5.19 5.31 -6.70
CA TYR A 247 6.46 5.22 -7.44
C TYR A 247 7.37 6.42 -7.17
N GLN A 248 6.86 7.65 -7.22
CA GLN A 248 7.64 8.86 -6.95
C GLN A 248 8.26 8.87 -5.54
N VAL A 249 7.50 8.45 -4.51
CA VAL A 249 8.03 8.33 -3.14
C VAL A 249 9.09 7.24 -3.06
N ALA A 250 8.83 6.06 -3.65
CA ALA A 250 9.78 4.96 -3.66
C ALA A 250 11.09 5.30 -4.42
N GLU A 251 11.02 6.12 -5.48
CA GLU A 251 12.21 6.58 -6.22
C GLU A 251 13.08 7.56 -5.43
N LYS A 252 12.53 8.27 -4.45
CA LYS A 252 13.31 9.13 -3.54
C LYS A 252 14.13 8.33 -2.54
N TYR A 253 13.89 7.04 -2.41
CA TYR A 253 14.76 6.15 -1.65
C TYR A 253 16.04 5.88 -2.46
N SER A 254 17.08 6.65 -2.15
CA SER A 254 18.45 6.46 -2.63
C SER A 254 19.33 5.95 -1.50
N VAL A 255 20.23 5.00 -1.81
CA VAL A 255 21.28 4.50 -0.91
C VAL A 255 22.42 5.49 -0.83
#